data_AF-A0A364GKE2-F1
#
_entry.id   AF-A0A364GKE2-F1
#
_cell.length_a   1.000
_cell.length_b   1.000
_cell.length_c   1.000
_cell.angle_alpha   90.00
_cell.angle_beta   90.00
_cell.angle_gamma   90.00
#
_symmetry.space_group_name_H-M   'P 1'
#
loop_
_entity.id
_entity.type
_entity.pdbx_description
1 polymer ?
#
loop_
_entity_poly.entity_id
_entity_poly.type
_entity_poly.pdbx_seq_one_letter_code
_entity_poly.pdbx_strand_id
1 'polypeptide(L)'
;MSVLYVYRCRACGQRGEVHHPDDSYDGAAATCAKCYEPVTLEWDGGVTLEVAPYDGGPTPDEIRAMRQRGRRTQAQAAALLGVKERQVQRWEAGQAPMPIAAWLLLRRSWGYRYPSDFERHEDFERDWNPDRDVKRRTIERGDVVELQPVDGPLLRATVCLDRVHDGLVDEDSYGAIVTEFVGAAGAGEEYRGFFIGERVTFARSNVIHLEQRAPRR
;
A
#
# COMPACT_ATOMS: atom_id res chain seq x y z
N MET A 1 1.95 36.65 1.63
CA MET A 1 1.50 35.59 0.70
C MET A 1 1.14 36.29 -0.60
N SER A 2 1.49 35.73 -1.75
CA SER A 2 1.14 36.29 -3.07
C SER A 2 0.33 35.27 -3.86
N VAL A 3 -0.80 35.68 -4.41
CA VAL A 3 -1.71 34.83 -5.20
C VAL A 3 -1.38 34.97 -6.68
N LEU A 4 -1.21 33.83 -7.35
CA LEU A 4 -0.94 33.75 -8.79
C LEU A 4 -2.25 33.83 -9.59
N TYR A 5 -2.26 34.69 -10.59
CA TYR A 5 -3.31 34.83 -11.59
C TYR A 5 -2.74 34.59 -12.97
N VAL A 6 -3.51 33.95 -13.84
CA VAL A 6 -3.14 33.68 -15.22
C VAL A 6 -4.04 34.45 -16.17
N TYR A 7 -3.54 34.75 -17.36
CA TYR A 7 -4.36 35.27 -18.44
C TYR A 7 -3.92 34.71 -19.79
N ARG A 8 -4.85 34.68 -20.74
CA ARG A 8 -4.57 34.40 -22.15
C ARG A 8 -5.01 35.57 -23.02
N CYS A 9 -4.05 36.25 -23.63
CA CYS A 9 -4.34 37.37 -24.52
C CYS A 9 -5.02 36.88 -25.81
N ARG A 10 -6.18 37.46 -26.15
CA ARG A 10 -6.91 37.11 -27.39
C ARG A 10 -6.26 37.68 -28.66
N ALA A 11 -5.53 38.78 -28.55
CA ALA A 11 -4.91 39.43 -29.71
C ALA A 11 -3.62 38.74 -30.16
N CYS A 12 -2.74 38.37 -29.23
CA CYS A 12 -1.42 37.79 -29.56
C CYS A 12 -1.24 36.33 -29.11
N GLY A 13 -2.23 35.75 -28.41
CA GLY A 13 -2.20 34.37 -27.93
C GLY A 13 -1.28 34.12 -26.73
N GLN A 14 -0.57 35.14 -26.24
CA GLN A 14 0.35 35.04 -25.11
C GLN A 14 -0.38 34.56 -23.85
N ARG A 15 0.21 33.58 -23.17
CA ARG A 15 -0.13 33.23 -21.79
C ARG A 15 0.79 33.99 -20.86
N GLY A 16 0.24 34.64 -19.84
CA GLY A 16 1.00 35.40 -18.87
C GLY A 16 0.50 35.16 -17.46
N GLU A 17 1.36 35.49 -16.51
CA GLU A 17 1.20 35.25 -15.07
C GLU A 17 1.40 36.57 -14.33
N VAL A 18 0.55 36.87 -13.35
CA VAL A 18 0.61 38.07 -12.51
C VAL A 18 0.40 37.65 -11.06
N HIS A 19 1.16 38.24 -10.13
CA HIS A 19 1.01 37.99 -8.70
C HIS A 19 0.35 39.18 -8.01
N HIS A 20 -0.67 38.93 -7.18
CA HIS A 20 -1.38 39.93 -6.38
C HIS A 20 -1.32 39.57 -4.88
N PRO A 21 -1.58 40.54 -3.96
CA PRO A 21 -1.48 40.30 -2.52
C PRO A 21 -2.56 39.37 -1.95
N ASP A 22 -3.70 39.20 -2.63
CA ASP A 22 -4.84 38.38 -2.19
C ASP A 22 -5.67 37.84 -3.38
N ASP A 23 -6.76 37.13 -3.09
CA ASP A 23 -7.68 36.48 -4.03
C ASP A 23 -8.80 37.41 -4.59
N SER A 24 -8.75 38.72 -4.30
CA SER A 24 -9.80 39.68 -4.68
C SER A 24 -9.70 40.19 -6.13
N TYR A 25 -8.76 39.67 -6.93
CA TYR A 25 -8.43 40.16 -8.27
C TYR A 25 -8.92 39.24 -9.40
N ASP A 26 -9.74 38.23 -9.08
CA ASP A 26 -10.38 37.41 -10.11
C ASP A 26 -11.30 38.26 -10.98
N GLY A 27 -11.17 38.12 -12.30
CA GLY A 27 -11.89 38.95 -13.27
C GLY A 27 -11.37 40.38 -13.43
N ALA A 28 -10.29 40.78 -12.75
CA ALA A 28 -9.73 42.12 -12.87
C ALA A 28 -9.11 42.37 -14.26
N ALA A 29 -9.16 43.63 -14.72
CA ALA A 29 -8.53 44.05 -15.95
C ALA A 29 -7.01 44.22 -15.75
N ALA A 30 -6.22 43.63 -16.64
CA ALA A 30 -4.77 43.77 -16.72
C ALA A 30 -4.34 44.06 -18.16
N THR A 31 -3.03 44.23 -18.39
CA THR A 31 -2.47 44.43 -19.73
C THR A 31 -1.57 43.26 -20.11
N CYS A 32 -1.65 42.84 -21.37
CA CYS A 32 -0.77 41.79 -21.88
C CYS A 32 0.68 42.29 -21.92
N ALA A 33 1.60 41.53 -21.32
CA ALA A 33 3.03 41.88 -21.30
C ALA A 33 3.70 41.90 -22.69
N LYS A 34 3.06 41.29 -23.70
CA LYS A 34 3.60 41.21 -25.08
C LYS A 34 3.04 42.27 -26.01
N CYS A 35 1.73 42.48 -26.00
CA CYS A 35 1.07 43.38 -26.97
C CYS A 35 0.27 44.51 -26.32
N TYR A 36 0.30 44.63 -24.98
CA TYR A 36 -0.34 45.69 -24.19
C TYR A 36 -1.86 45.79 -24.30
N GLU A 37 -2.50 44.89 -25.06
CA GLU A 37 -3.96 44.76 -25.11
C GLU A 37 -4.56 44.40 -23.74
N PRO A 38 -5.79 44.86 -23.44
CA PRO A 38 -6.47 44.51 -22.21
C PRO A 38 -6.74 43.01 -22.14
N VAL A 39 -6.48 42.42 -20.98
CA VAL A 39 -6.73 41.02 -20.66
C VAL A 39 -7.47 40.92 -19.33
N THR A 40 -8.25 39.87 -19.16
CA THR A 40 -8.92 39.55 -17.90
C THR A 40 -8.07 38.53 -17.15
N LEU A 41 -7.80 38.80 -15.89
CA LEU A 41 -7.15 37.84 -15.00
C LEU A 41 -8.14 36.75 -14.60
N GLU A 42 -7.71 35.51 -14.70
CA GLU A 42 -8.43 34.35 -14.19
C GLU A 42 -7.60 33.79 -13.02
N TRP A 43 -8.25 33.60 -11.88
CA TRP A 43 -7.63 32.90 -10.76
C TRP A 43 -7.37 31.44 -11.16
N ASP A 44 -6.11 31.00 -11.16
CA ASP A 44 -5.72 29.64 -11.59
C ASP A 44 -6.09 28.55 -10.58
N GLY A 45 -6.87 28.87 -9.53
CA GLY A 45 -7.32 27.93 -8.49
C GLY A 45 -6.19 27.20 -7.76
N GLY A 46 -4.94 27.64 -7.95
CA GLY A 46 -3.74 27.00 -7.43
C GLY A 46 -3.66 27.18 -5.93
N VAL A 47 -4.21 26.23 -5.18
CA VAL A 47 -3.83 26.06 -3.78
C VAL A 47 -2.36 25.68 -3.79
N THR A 48 -1.48 26.64 -3.54
CA THR A 48 -0.13 26.34 -3.10
C THR A 48 -0.26 25.75 -1.70
N LEU A 49 -0.45 24.43 -1.62
CA LEU A 49 -0.22 23.72 -0.38
C LEU A 49 1.27 23.89 -0.09
N GLU A 50 1.60 24.89 0.73
CA GLU A 50 2.87 24.92 1.44
C GLU A 50 2.85 23.69 2.35
N VAL A 51 3.24 22.54 1.80
CA VAL A 51 3.68 21.42 2.60
C VAL A 51 4.88 21.97 3.35
N ALA A 52 4.69 22.29 4.62
CA ALA A 52 5.78 22.74 5.49
C ALA A 52 7.02 21.88 5.20
N PRO A 53 8.22 22.47 5.04
CA PRO A 53 9.44 21.70 4.87
C PRO A 53 9.51 20.70 6.02
N TYR A 54 9.36 19.41 5.72
CA TYR A 54 9.46 18.37 6.72
C TYR A 54 10.94 18.23 7.07
N ASP A 55 11.33 18.79 8.22
CA ASP A 55 12.66 18.65 8.78
C ASP A 55 12.98 17.16 8.98
N GLY A 56 13.78 16.61 8.07
CA GLY A 56 14.40 15.30 8.14
C GLY A 56 13.39 14.14 8.11
N GLY A 57 13.26 13.47 6.96
CA GLY A 57 12.67 12.13 6.90
C GLY A 57 13.24 11.19 8.00
N PRO A 58 12.63 10.03 8.24
CA PRO A 58 13.04 9.15 9.34
C PRO A 58 14.53 8.87 9.31
N THR A 59 15.14 8.84 10.49
CA THR A 59 16.54 8.49 10.66
C THR A 59 16.77 7.03 10.26
N PRO A 60 17.99 6.65 9.83
CA PRO A 60 18.31 5.26 9.49
C PRO A 60 17.96 4.26 10.60
N ASP A 61 18.15 4.65 11.86
CA ASP A 61 17.82 3.81 13.02
C ASP A 61 16.31 3.72 13.27
N GLU A 62 15.53 4.79 13.03
CA GLU A 62 14.06 4.73 13.07
C GLU A 62 13.50 3.80 11.99
N ILE A 63 14.08 3.82 10.78
CA ILE A 63 13.71 2.93 9.69
C ILE A 63 13.98 1.47 10.10
N ARG A 64 15.20 1.20 10.59
CA ARG A 64 15.59 -0.15 11.05
C ARG A 64 14.72 -0.64 12.20
N ALA A 65 14.48 0.21 13.21
CA ALA A 65 13.65 -0.12 14.37
C ALA A 65 12.20 -0.39 13.95
N MET A 66 11.63 0.42 13.05
CA MET A 66 10.28 0.20 12.55
C MET A 66 10.15 -1.14 11.80
N ARG A 67 11.12 -1.45 10.93
CA ARG A 67 11.16 -2.72 10.21
C ARG A 67 11.28 -3.91 11.17
N GLN A 68 12.17 -3.83 12.16
CA GLN A 68 12.37 -4.88 13.16
C GLN A 68 11.15 -5.06 14.07
N ARG A 69 10.47 -3.97 14.46
CA ARG A 69 9.19 -4.03 15.18
C ARG A 69 8.11 -4.74 14.39
N GLY A 70 8.12 -4.61 13.05
CA GLY A 70 7.27 -5.38 12.15
C GLY A 70 7.74 -6.81 11.88
N ARG A 71 8.86 -7.26 12.47
CA ARG A 71 9.52 -8.56 12.23
C ARG A 71 9.83 -8.83 10.75
N ARG A 72 10.20 -7.79 10.00
CA ARG A 72 10.49 -7.89 8.56
C ARG A 72 11.98 -7.89 8.26
N THR A 73 12.38 -8.64 7.24
CA THR A 73 13.69 -8.50 6.58
C THR A 73 13.71 -7.26 5.68
N GLN A 74 14.90 -6.83 5.25
CA GLN A 74 15.03 -5.71 4.30
C GLN A 74 14.35 -6.02 2.96
N ALA A 75 14.41 -7.26 2.50
CA ALA A 75 13.73 -7.73 1.29
C ALA A 75 12.20 -7.63 1.43
N GLN A 76 11.65 -8.05 2.58
CA GLN A 76 10.20 -7.96 2.84
C GLN A 76 9.72 -6.51 2.92
N ALA A 77 10.48 -5.63 3.58
CA ALA A 77 10.20 -4.20 3.62
C ALA A 77 10.26 -3.58 2.22
N ALA A 78 11.21 -3.99 1.37
CA ALA A 78 11.33 -3.51 0.01
C ALA A 78 10.13 -3.92 -0.85
N ALA A 79 9.70 -5.18 -0.77
CA ALA A 79 8.52 -5.68 -1.46
C ALA A 79 7.24 -4.94 -1.03
N LEU A 80 7.05 -4.75 0.28
CA LEU A 80 5.94 -3.97 0.84
C LEU A 80 5.92 -2.53 0.32
N LEU A 81 7.09 -1.89 0.20
CA LEU A 81 7.21 -0.51 -0.23
C LEU A 81 7.27 -0.34 -1.76
N GLY A 82 7.25 -1.44 -2.53
CA GLY A 82 7.38 -1.39 -3.99
C GLY A 82 8.75 -0.91 -4.47
N VAL A 83 9.82 -1.12 -3.70
CA VAL A 83 11.19 -0.69 -4.03
C VAL A 83 12.16 -1.85 -4.08
N LYS A 84 13.38 -1.61 -4.57
CA LYS A 84 14.46 -2.61 -4.56
C LYS A 84 15.05 -2.73 -3.16
N GLU A 85 15.49 -3.93 -2.76
CA GLU A 85 16.14 -4.17 -1.46
C GLU A 85 17.33 -3.23 -1.21
N ARG A 86 18.17 -3.01 -2.24
CA ARG A 86 19.30 -2.07 -2.19
C ARG A 86 18.88 -0.66 -1.77
N GLN A 87 17.67 -0.23 -2.10
CA GLN A 87 17.17 1.08 -1.70
C GLN A 87 16.92 1.13 -0.18
N VAL A 88 16.33 0.08 0.39
CA VAL A 88 16.13 -0.06 1.84
C VAL A 88 17.47 -0.11 2.57
N GLN A 89 18.44 -0.86 2.04
CA GLN A 89 19.81 -0.91 2.58
C GLN A 89 20.46 0.48 2.62
N ARG A 90 20.31 1.28 1.54
CA ARG A 90 20.84 2.65 1.49
C ARG A 90 20.17 3.57 2.51
N TRP A 91 18.86 3.44 2.71
CA TRP A 91 18.13 4.20 3.73
C TRP A 91 18.59 3.86 5.14
N GLU A 92 18.67 2.56 5.47
CA GLU A 92 19.13 2.09 6.80
C GLU A 92 20.62 2.32 7.05
N ALA A 93 21.41 2.60 6.02
CA ALA A 93 22.81 2.99 6.10
C ALA A 93 23.03 4.52 6.07
N GLY A 94 21.96 5.33 5.95
CA GLY A 94 22.07 6.79 5.85
C GLY A 94 22.67 7.31 4.54
N GLN A 95 22.79 6.45 3.52
CA GLN A 95 23.35 6.78 2.20
C GLN A 95 22.32 7.43 1.25
N ALA A 96 21.05 7.45 1.64
CA ALA A 96 19.97 8.16 0.97
C ALA A 96 18.84 8.46 1.97
N PRO A 97 18.12 9.59 1.85
CA PRO A 97 16.93 9.83 2.64
C PRO A 97 15.77 8.93 2.16
N MET A 98 14.96 8.46 3.10
CA MET A 98 13.72 7.75 2.78
C MET A 98 12.60 8.76 2.44
N PRO A 99 11.89 8.59 1.31
CA PRO A 99 10.73 9.42 1.00
C PRO A 99 9.64 9.29 2.08
N ILE A 100 8.97 10.40 2.40
CA ILE A 100 7.94 10.43 3.46
C ILE A 100 6.77 9.47 3.19
N ALA A 101 6.36 9.32 1.92
CA ALA A 101 5.31 8.40 1.54
C ALA A 101 5.68 6.94 1.89
N ALA A 102 6.94 6.56 1.63
CA ALA A 102 7.44 5.24 1.99
C ALA A 102 7.52 5.07 3.51
N TRP A 103 7.90 6.11 4.26
CA TRP A 103 7.91 6.07 5.73
C TRP A 103 6.51 5.88 6.32
N LEU A 104 5.54 6.65 5.84
CA LEU A 104 4.15 6.56 6.26
C LEU A 104 3.55 5.19 5.94
N LEU A 105 3.87 4.63 4.77
CA LEU A 105 3.46 3.27 4.40
C LEU A 105 4.08 2.23 5.34
N LEU A 106 5.39 2.31 5.61
CA LEU A 106 6.07 1.40 6.54
C LEU A 106 5.45 1.47 7.94
N ARG A 107 5.15 2.67 8.45
CA ARG A 107 4.48 2.85 9.75
C ARG A 107 3.05 2.29 9.75
N ARG A 108 2.28 2.53 8.70
CA ARG A 108 0.89 2.06 8.59
C ARG A 108 0.80 0.54 8.46
N SER A 109 1.80 -0.08 7.86
CA SER A 109 1.92 -1.54 7.74
C SER A 109 2.19 -2.25 9.06
N TRP A 110 2.43 -1.50 10.14
CA TRP A 110 2.66 -2.06 11.46
C TRP A 110 1.37 -2.72 11.99
N GLY A 111 1.46 -4.01 12.34
CA GLY A 111 0.34 -4.82 12.82
C GLY A 111 -0.50 -5.48 11.73
N TYR A 112 -0.19 -5.26 10.44
CA TYR A 112 -0.83 -5.95 9.32
C TYR A 112 0.14 -6.94 8.69
N ARG A 113 -0.39 -8.04 8.14
CA ARG A 113 0.38 -9.04 7.38
C ARG A 113 0.07 -8.91 5.89
N TYR A 114 1.13 -8.95 5.09
CA TYR A 114 1.07 -8.80 3.63
C TYR A 114 1.64 -10.04 2.94
N PRO A 115 1.39 -10.22 1.63
CA PRO A 115 1.91 -11.36 0.88
C PRO A 115 3.43 -11.57 1.00
N SER A 116 4.20 -10.50 1.18
CA SER A 116 5.66 -10.56 1.38
C SER A 116 6.08 -11.16 2.74
N ASP A 117 5.17 -11.24 3.71
CA ASP A 117 5.44 -11.82 5.02
C ASP A 117 5.32 -13.37 5.02
N PHE A 118 4.87 -13.96 3.91
CA PHE A 118 4.67 -15.39 3.75
C PHE A 118 5.61 -15.99 2.71
N GLU A 119 5.96 -17.26 2.89
CA GLU A 119 6.70 -18.05 1.92
C GLU A 119 5.92 -18.18 0.60
N ARG A 120 6.65 -18.40 -0.50
CA ARG A 120 6.06 -18.59 -1.82
C ARG A 120 6.12 -20.06 -2.22
N HIS A 121 5.03 -20.56 -2.78
CA HIS A 121 4.86 -21.92 -3.27
C HIS A 121 4.35 -21.87 -4.73
N GLU A 122 4.99 -22.64 -5.61
CA GLU A 122 4.71 -22.60 -7.06
C GLU A 122 3.40 -23.33 -7.42
N ASP A 123 2.93 -24.24 -6.58
CA ASP A 123 1.66 -24.94 -6.75
C ASP A 123 1.05 -25.32 -5.40
N PHE A 124 -0.25 -25.02 -5.21
CA PHE A 124 -0.99 -25.29 -3.98
C PHE A 124 -2.10 -26.33 -4.16
N GLU A 125 -2.18 -27.02 -5.31
CA GLU A 125 -3.15 -28.11 -5.54
C GLU A 125 -2.91 -29.37 -4.66
N ARG A 126 -2.19 -29.24 -3.53
CA ARG A 126 -1.95 -30.32 -2.57
C ARG A 126 -3.27 -30.68 -1.88
N ASP A 127 -3.53 -31.98 -1.73
CA ASP A 127 -4.74 -32.57 -1.12
C ASP A 127 -6.08 -32.24 -1.80
N TRP A 128 -6.05 -31.97 -3.11
CA TRP A 128 -7.25 -31.92 -3.95
C TRP A 128 -8.04 -33.23 -3.85
N ASN A 129 -9.28 -33.15 -3.33
CA ASN A 129 -10.18 -34.29 -3.27
C ASN A 129 -11.24 -34.17 -4.38
N PRO A 130 -11.15 -34.95 -5.47
CA PRO A 130 -12.07 -34.85 -6.60
C PRO A 130 -13.53 -35.18 -6.25
N ASP A 131 -13.80 -35.86 -5.13
CA ASP A 131 -15.16 -36.18 -4.66
C ASP A 131 -15.81 -35.01 -3.91
N ARG A 132 -15.01 -34.06 -3.39
CA ARG A 132 -15.48 -32.87 -2.65
C ARG A 132 -15.27 -31.56 -3.39
N ASP A 133 -14.23 -31.48 -4.22
CA ASP A 133 -13.69 -30.24 -4.77
C ASP A 133 -13.89 -30.15 -6.28
N VAL A 134 -14.26 -28.95 -6.75
CA VAL A 134 -14.29 -28.65 -8.19
C VAL A 134 -12.97 -27.98 -8.56
N LYS A 135 -12.32 -28.37 -9.65
CA LYS A 135 -11.08 -27.71 -10.09
C LYS A 135 -11.34 -26.21 -10.33
N ARG A 136 -10.80 -25.37 -9.46
CA ARG A 136 -10.93 -23.90 -9.51
C ARG A 136 -9.57 -23.26 -9.49
N ARG A 137 -9.38 -22.24 -10.33
CA ARG A 137 -8.18 -21.40 -10.35
C ARG A 137 -8.30 -20.17 -9.44
N THR A 138 -9.31 -20.13 -8.59
CA THR A 138 -9.65 -19.01 -7.71
C THR A 138 -9.85 -19.48 -6.29
N ILE A 139 -9.46 -18.63 -5.35
CA ILE A 139 -9.75 -18.76 -3.92
C ILE A 139 -10.99 -17.90 -3.65
N GLU A 140 -11.94 -18.43 -2.88
CA GLU A 140 -13.23 -17.81 -2.59
C GLU A 140 -13.45 -17.62 -1.08
N ARG A 141 -14.33 -16.69 -0.71
CA ARG A 141 -14.74 -16.47 0.67
C ARG A 141 -15.29 -17.75 1.31
N GLY A 142 -14.71 -18.17 2.42
CA GLY A 142 -15.06 -19.37 3.16
C GLY A 142 -14.15 -20.56 2.88
N ASP A 143 -13.28 -20.48 1.86
CA ASP A 143 -12.21 -21.46 1.69
C ASP A 143 -11.23 -21.40 2.87
N VAL A 144 -10.50 -22.48 3.10
CA VAL A 144 -9.50 -22.57 4.14
C VAL A 144 -8.13 -22.75 3.51
N VAL A 145 -7.17 -21.94 3.94
CA VAL A 145 -5.80 -21.94 3.41
C VAL A 145 -4.79 -22.24 4.51
N GLU A 146 -3.72 -22.92 4.14
CA GLU A 146 -2.52 -23.01 4.95
C GLU A 146 -1.44 -22.05 4.41
N LEU A 147 -0.86 -21.27 5.31
CA LEU A 147 0.13 -20.22 5.02
C LEU A 147 1.33 -20.38 5.95
N GLN A 148 2.55 -20.38 5.39
CA GLN A 148 3.78 -20.34 6.17
C GLN A 148 4.34 -18.92 6.21
N PRO A 149 4.31 -18.22 7.35
CA PRO A 149 5.05 -16.98 7.51
C PRO A 149 6.55 -17.25 7.40
N VAL A 150 7.30 -16.31 6.81
CA VAL A 150 8.78 -16.39 6.73
C VAL A 150 9.40 -16.46 8.13
N ASP A 151 8.79 -15.80 9.11
CA ASP A 151 9.10 -15.94 10.52
C ASP A 151 7.79 -16.16 11.31
N GLY A 152 7.47 -17.42 11.59
CA GLY A 152 6.25 -17.76 12.32
C GLY A 152 5.89 -19.25 12.30
N PRO A 153 4.77 -19.62 12.92
CA PRO A 153 4.21 -20.96 12.85
C PRO A 153 3.41 -21.16 11.56
N LEU A 154 3.22 -22.41 11.13
CA LEU A 154 2.29 -22.73 10.05
C LEU A 154 0.87 -22.35 10.48
N LEU A 155 0.20 -21.53 9.67
CA LEU A 155 -1.12 -20.99 9.98
C LEU A 155 -2.18 -21.68 9.13
N ARG A 156 -3.31 -22.00 9.75
CA ARG A 156 -4.57 -22.24 9.04
C ARG A 156 -5.44 -21.01 9.16
N ALA A 157 -6.00 -20.56 8.04
CA ALA A 157 -6.82 -19.35 8.00
C ALA A 157 -8.04 -19.53 7.09
N THR A 158 -9.17 -18.96 7.51
CA THR A 158 -10.41 -18.95 6.71
C THR A 158 -10.50 -17.67 5.91
N VAL A 159 -10.67 -17.80 4.60
CA VAL A 159 -10.76 -16.68 3.66
C VAL A 159 -12.03 -15.89 3.95
N CYS A 160 -11.87 -14.62 4.31
CA CYS A 160 -12.97 -13.73 4.64
C CYS A 160 -13.23 -12.70 3.54
N LEU A 161 -12.18 -12.32 2.78
CA LEU A 161 -12.29 -11.51 1.56
C LEU A 161 -11.60 -12.19 0.40
N ASP A 162 -12.25 -12.19 -0.77
CA ASP A 162 -11.70 -12.72 -2.01
C ASP A 162 -11.68 -11.68 -3.14
N ARG A 163 -10.77 -11.90 -4.09
CA ARG A 163 -10.56 -10.97 -5.22
C ARG A 163 -11.78 -10.78 -6.10
N VAL A 164 -12.63 -11.80 -6.22
CA VAL A 164 -13.71 -11.85 -7.21
C VAL A 164 -14.88 -11.00 -6.73
N HIS A 165 -15.15 -11.01 -5.42
CA HIS A 165 -16.33 -10.39 -4.84
C HIS A 165 -16.03 -9.06 -4.13
N ASP A 166 -14.83 -8.86 -3.60
CA ASP A 166 -14.55 -7.75 -2.67
C ASP A 166 -13.76 -6.57 -3.28
N GLY A 167 -13.33 -6.66 -4.55
CA GLY A 167 -12.72 -5.54 -5.27
C GLY A 167 -11.49 -4.94 -4.56
N LEU A 168 -10.59 -5.79 -4.05
CA LEU A 168 -9.40 -5.37 -3.32
C LEU A 168 -8.47 -4.50 -4.19
N VAL A 169 -7.76 -3.57 -3.55
CA VAL A 169 -6.94 -2.52 -4.19
C VAL A 169 -5.72 -3.09 -4.95
N ASP A 170 -5.26 -4.28 -4.57
CA ASP A 170 -4.24 -5.06 -5.25
C ASP A 170 -4.86 -6.32 -5.87
N GLU A 171 -4.79 -6.44 -7.20
CA GLU A 171 -5.49 -7.48 -8.00
C GLU A 171 -5.12 -8.93 -7.65
N ASP A 172 -4.05 -9.12 -6.87
CA ASP A 172 -3.45 -10.42 -6.53
C ASP A 172 -3.61 -10.85 -5.06
N SER A 173 -4.22 -10.03 -4.21
CA SER A 173 -4.30 -10.32 -2.77
C SER A 173 -5.67 -10.83 -2.31
N TYR A 174 -5.63 -11.64 -1.26
CA TYR A 174 -6.76 -12.24 -0.56
C TYR A 174 -6.68 -11.90 0.93
N GLY A 175 -7.82 -11.89 1.62
CA GLY A 175 -7.89 -11.66 3.06
C GLY A 175 -8.40 -12.88 3.80
N ALA A 176 -7.71 -13.31 4.85
CA ALA A 176 -8.14 -14.40 5.71
C ALA A 176 -8.02 -14.05 7.20
N ILE A 177 -8.71 -14.82 8.04
CA ILE A 177 -8.63 -14.76 9.49
C ILE A 177 -7.94 -16.03 9.97
N VAL A 178 -6.88 -15.89 10.78
CA VAL A 178 -6.17 -17.02 11.38
C VAL A 178 -7.11 -17.75 12.33
N THR A 179 -7.29 -19.06 12.12
CA THR A 179 -8.18 -19.91 12.90
C THR A 179 -7.43 -20.99 13.67
N GLU A 180 -6.22 -21.36 13.26
CA GLU A 180 -5.44 -22.41 13.91
C GLU A 180 -3.92 -22.23 13.67
N PHE A 181 -3.12 -22.71 14.63
CA PHE A 181 -1.68 -22.93 14.47
C PHE A 181 -1.43 -24.43 14.20
N VAL A 182 -1.16 -24.78 12.95
CA VAL A 182 -1.04 -26.18 12.51
C VAL A 182 0.13 -26.86 13.22
N GLY A 183 -0.12 -28.03 13.81
CA GLY A 183 0.89 -28.79 14.56
C GLY A 183 1.23 -28.23 15.95
N ALA A 184 0.54 -27.18 16.40
CA ALA A 184 0.74 -26.55 17.71
C ALA A 184 -0.55 -26.55 18.55
N ALA A 185 -1.21 -27.72 18.63
CA ALA A 185 -2.41 -27.89 19.44
C ALA A 185 -2.14 -27.52 20.90
N GLY A 186 -2.91 -26.57 21.44
CA GLY A 186 -2.77 -26.08 22.82
C GLY A 186 -1.89 -24.85 23.01
N ALA A 187 -1.42 -24.21 21.93
CA ALA A 187 -0.64 -22.97 22.02
C ALA A 187 -1.43 -21.76 22.58
N GLY A 188 -2.75 -21.85 22.69
CA GLY A 188 -3.62 -20.77 23.17
C GLY A 188 -4.00 -19.79 22.05
N GLU A 189 -4.36 -18.56 22.42
CA GLU A 189 -4.80 -17.52 21.47
C GLU A 189 -3.64 -16.80 20.77
N GLU A 190 -2.42 -16.87 21.30
CA GLU A 190 -1.21 -16.27 20.70
C GLU A 190 -0.10 -17.32 20.59
N TYR A 191 0.52 -17.42 19.41
CA TYR A 191 1.69 -18.27 19.22
C TYR A 191 2.70 -17.64 18.28
N ARG A 192 3.95 -17.50 18.76
CA ARG A 192 5.09 -16.96 18.01
C ARG A 192 4.81 -15.62 17.30
N GLY A 193 4.03 -14.75 17.93
CA GLY A 193 3.72 -13.40 17.43
C GLY A 193 2.57 -13.35 16.41
N PHE A 194 1.76 -14.40 16.36
CA PHE A 194 0.48 -14.44 15.65
C PHE A 194 -0.66 -14.72 16.62
N PHE A 195 -1.87 -14.24 16.30
CA PHE A 195 -3.06 -14.43 17.13
C PHE A 195 -4.17 -15.16 16.38
N ILE A 196 -4.92 -16.00 17.09
CA ILE A 196 -6.21 -16.49 16.59
C ILE A 196 -7.15 -15.29 16.41
N GLY A 197 -7.80 -15.19 15.26
CA GLY A 197 -8.59 -14.01 14.88
C GLY A 197 -7.80 -12.91 14.18
N GLU A 198 -6.46 -13.01 14.08
CA GLU A 198 -5.65 -12.04 13.34
C GLU A 198 -6.02 -12.06 11.86
N ARG A 199 -6.14 -10.86 11.28
CA ARG A 199 -6.42 -10.69 9.86
C ARG A 199 -5.11 -10.63 9.08
N VAL A 200 -4.99 -11.49 8.08
CA VAL A 200 -3.81 -11.59 7.21
C VAL A 200 -4.18 -11.35 5.75
N THR A 201 -3.26 -10.71 5.02
CA THR A 201 -3.33 -10.54 3.57
C THR A 201 -2.27 -11.41 2.91
N PHE A 202 -2.64 -12.18 1.90
CA PHE A 202 -1.77 -13.13 1.21
C PHE A 202 -2.09 -13.18 -0.28
N ALA A 203 -1.14 -13.64 -1.10
CA ALA A 203 -1.36 -13.88 -2.52
C ALA A 203 -1.59 -15.36 -2.80
N ARG A 204 -2.12 -15.69 -3.98
CA ARG A 204 -2.29 -17.08 -4.45
C ARG A 204 -0.99 -17.88 -4.35
N SER A 205 0.15 -17.24 -4.63
CA SER A 205 1.48 -17.88 -4.55
C SER A 205 1.96 -18.15 -3.13
N ASN A 206 1.25 -17.73 -2.07
CA ASN A 206 1.63 -18.00 -0.69
C ASN A 206 0.95 -19.24 -0.10
N VAL A 207 -0.05 -19.79 -0.80
CA VAL A 207 -0.85 -20.91 -0.29
C VAL A 207 -0.04 -22.20 -0.40
N ILE A 208 0.00 -22.98 0.69
CA ILE A 208 0.59 -24.33 0.71
C ILE A 208 -0.47 -25.37 0.35
N HIS A 209 -1.64 -25.21 0.96
CA HIS A 209 -2.79 -26.09 0.82
C HIS A 209 -4.07 -25.26 0.82
N LEU A 210 -5.03 -25.62 -0.04
CA LEU A 210 -6.35 -25.01 -0.13
C LEU A 210 -7.42 -26.09 0.05
N GLU A 211 -8.24 -25.95 1.08
CA GLU A 211 -9.48 -26.71 1.25
C GLU A 211 -10.67 -25.83 0.80
N GLN A 212 -11.43 -26.32 -0.18
CA GLN A 212 -12.59 -25.58 -0.70
C GLN A 212 -13.74 -25.61 0.29
N ARG A 213 -14.47 -24.49 0.41
CA ARG A 213 -15.73 -24.46 1.15
C ARG A 213 -16.70 -25.50 0.56
N ALA A 214 -17.48 -26.13 1.44
CA ALA A 214 -18.55 -27.01 0.99
C ALA A 214 -19.48 -26.25 0.02
N PRO A 215 -19.90 -26.87 -1.10
CA PRO A 215 -20.79 -26.22 -2.05
C PRO A 215 -22.10 -25.83 -1.36
N ARG A 216 -22.50 -24.56 -1.52
CA ARG A 216 -23.83 -24.11 -1.10
C ARG A 216 -24.87 -24.91 -1.92
N ARG A 217 -25.69 -25.70 -1.24
CA ARG A 217 -26.85 -26.38 -1.82
C ARG A 217 -27.93 -25.38 -2.21
#